data_AF-A0A1Y1VX63-F1
#
_entry.id   AF-A0A1Y1VX63-F1
#
_cell.length_a   1.000
_cell.length_b   1.000
_cell.length_c   1.000
_cell.angle_alpha   90.00
_cell.angle_beta   90.00
_cell.angle_gamma   90.00
#
_symmetry.space_group_name_H-M   'P 1'
#
loop_
_entity.id
_entity.type
_entity.pdbx_description
1 polymer ?
#
loop_
_entity_poly.entity_id
_entity_poly.type
_entity_poly.pdbx_seq_one_letter_code
_entity_poly.pdbx_strand_id
1 'polypeptide(L)' 'MHPHLAKHKLRDCLEAIYDLEECHIEHPYGKYFGICNSFKNALNGCLGEEVCILNAANARAKRERVENVWKEIDEEE' A
#
# COMPACT_ATOMS: atom_id res chain seq x y z
N MET A 1 13.14 0.22 10.07
CA MET A 1 13.56 0.08 8.65
C MET A 1 12.43 -0.56 7.88
N HIS A 2 11.96 0.05 6.78
CA HIS A 2 11.00 -0.61 5.88
C HIS A 2 11.74 -1.65 5.02
N PRO A 3 11.10 -2.75 4.60
CA PRO A 3 11.66 -3.64 3.59
C PRO A 3 11.87 -2.88 2.27
N HIS A 4 12.77 -3.37 1.41
CA HIS A 4 13.11 -2.69 0.17
C HIS A 4 11.84 -2.50 -0.69
N LEU A 5 11.35 -1.27 -0.78
CA LEU A 5 10.14 -0.92 -1.51
C LEU A 5 10.48 -0.94 -3.00
N ALA A 6 9.71 -1.66 -3.79
CA ALA A 6 9.85 -1.66 -5.23
C ALA A 6 9.37 -0.30 -5.78
N LYS A 7 10.28 0.69 -5.86
CA LYS A 7 9.99 2.07 -6.28
C LYS A 7 9.17 2.15 -7.59
N HIS A 8 9.34 1.18 -8.49
CA HIS A 8 8.58 1.10 -9.75
C HIS A 8 7.08 0.78 -9.59
N LYS A 9 6.66 0.17 -8.47
CA LYS A 9 5.25 -0.20 -8.20
C LYS A 9 4.47 0.86 -7.45
N LEU A 10 5.16 1.82 -6.84
CA LEU A 10 4.63 2.78 -5.87
C LEU A 10 4.67 4.19 -6.44
N ARG A 11 4.24 4.34 -7.70
CA ARG A 11 4.37 5.59 -8.47
C ARG A 11 3.75 6.79 -7.74
N ASP A 12 2.69 6.55 -6.97
CA ASP A 12 1.94 7.57 -6.26
C ASP A 12 2.59 7.94 -4.90
N CYS A 13 3.32 7.01 -4.28
CA CYS A 13 4.02 7.23 -3.01
C CYS A 13 5.52 7.55 -3.15
N LEU A 14 6.01 7.80 -4.38
CA LEU A 14 7.44 8.02 -4.64
C LEU A 14 8.02 9.20 -3.82
N GLU A 15 7.29 10.31 -3.71
CA GLU A 15 7.72 11.50 -2.98
C GLU A 15 8.00 11.18 -1.51
N ALA A 16 7.05 10.52 -0.82
CA ALA A 16 7.23 10.11 0.58
C ALA A 16 8.35 9.08 0.79
N ILE A 17 8.69 8.28 -0.24
CA ILE A 17 9.84 7.38 -0.19
C ILE A 17 11.14 8.19 -0.25
N TYR A 18 11.22 9.18 -1.15
CA TYR A 18 12.39 10.03 -1.28
C TYR A 18 12.65 10.85 -0.01
N ASP A 19 11.61 11.43 0.58
CA ASP A 19 11.74 12.19 1.84
C ASP A 19 12.28 11.32 2.99
N LEU A 20 11.79 10.08 3.09
CA LEU A 20 12.27 9.15 4.11
C LEU A 20 13.71 8.68 3.83
N GLU A 21 14.06 8.49 2.56
CA GLU A 21 15.41 8.11 2.13
C GLU A 21 16.41 9.24 2.38
N GLU A 22 16.04 10.48 2.09
CA GLU A 22 16.82 11.69 2.40
C GLU A 22 17.06 11.81 3.91
N CYS A 23 16.01 11.67 4.74
CA CYS A 23 16.17 11.70 6.20
C CYS A 23 17.13 10.60 6.72
N HIS A 24 17.11 9.41 6.10
CA HIS A 24 18.05 8.35 6.47
C HIS A 24 19.49 8.62 6.04
N ILE A 25 19.70 9.36 4.94
CA ILE A 25 21.02 9.80 4.46
C ILE A 25 21.57 10.89 5.38
N GLU A 26 20.75 11.88 5.74
CA GLU A 26 21.14 12.97 6.65
C GLU A 26 21.34 12.49 8.08
N HIS A 27 20.57 11.48 8.51
CA HIS A 27 20.63 10.94 9.87
C HIS A 27 20.89 9.42 9.89
N PRO A 28 22.11 8.96 9.54
CA PRO A 28 22.43 7.53 9.43
C PRO A 28 22.19 6.74 10.72
N TYR A 29 22.44 7.37 11.88
CA TYR A 29 22.17 6.82 13.21
C TYR A 29 20.79 7.24 13.74
N GLY A 30 20.30 8.41 13.34
CA GLY A 30 19.01 8.96 13.79
C GLY A 30 17.79 8.13 13.37
N LYS A 31 17.91 7.38 12.28
CA LYS A 31 16.88 6.41 11.85
C LYS A 31 16.59 5.32 12.89
N TYR A 32 17.54 4.98 13.76
CA TYR A 32 17.34 4.00 14.84
C TYR A 32 16.69 4.62 16.07
N PHE A 33 16.85 5.93 16.27
CA PHE A 33 16.27 6.67 17.39
C PHE A 33 14.91 7.31 17.06
N GLY A 34 14.38 7.06 15.86
CA GLY A 34 13.05 7.52 15.46
C GLY A 34 13.00 8.97 14.98
N ILE A 35 14.14 9.58 14.62
CA ILE A 35 14.20 10.96 14.09
C ILE A 35 13.35 11.08 12.81
N CYS A 36 13.35 10.05 11.96
CA CYS A 36 12.61 10.04 10.69
C CYS A 36 11.18 9.48 10.80
N ASN A 37 10.59 9.40 12.00
CA ASN A 37 9.26 8.79 12.18
C ASN A 37 8.12 9.57 11.50
N SER A 38 8.24 10.89 11.37
CA SER A 38 7.25 11.72 10.66
C SER A 38 7.15 11.29 9.18
N PHE A 39 8.29 11.23 8.49
CA PHE A 39 8.38 10.77 7.10
C PHE A 39 7.93 9.31 6.95
N LYS A 40 8.28 8.46 7.92
CA LYS A 40 7.83 7.07 7.95
C LYS A 40 6.30 6.97 8.04
N ASN A 41 5.67 7.81 8.86
CA ASN A 41 4.22 7.82 9.03
C ASN A 41 3.51 8.35 7.78
N ALA A 42 4.07 9.36 7.11
CA ALA A 42 3.57 9.85 5.83
C ALA A 42 3.59 8.75 4.76
N LEU A 43 4.72 8.05 4.62
CA LEU A 43 4.85 6.92 3.71
C LEU A 43 3.86 5.79 4.03
N ASN A 44 3.71 5.44 5.31
CA ASN A 44 2.74 4.43 5.73
C ASN A 44 1.29 4.82 5.41
N GLY A 45 0.95 6.11 5.53
CA GLY A 45 -0.37 6.63 5.16
C GLY A 45 -0.66 6.41 3.68
N CYS A 46 0.27 6.81 2.82
CA CYS A 46 0.15 6.64 1.37
C CYS A 46 -0.01 5.17 0.96
N LEU A 47 0.85 4.28 1.49
CA LEU A 47 0.75 2.84 1.23
C LEU A 47 -0.53 2.23 1.77
N GLY A 48 -1.04 2.72 2.90
CA GLY A 48 -2.31 2.29 3.48
C GLY A 48 -3.49 2.60 2.56
N GLU A 49 -3.46 3.74 1.88
CA GLU A 49 -4.48 4.14 0.92
C GLU A 49 -4.47 3.26 -0.33
N GLU A 50 -3.29 2.99 -0.90
CA GLU A 50 -3.14 2.05 -2.02
C GLU A 50 -3.70 0.66 -1.67
N VAL A 51 -3.37 0.15 -0.49
CA VAL A 51 -3.87 -1.14 0.01
C VAL A 51 -5.38 -1.11 0.17
N CYS A 52 -5.95 -0.01 0.65
CA CYS A 52 -7.40 0.15 0.80
C CYS A 52 -8.11 0.07 -0.56
N ILE A 53 -7.59 0.78 -1.58
CA ILE A 53 -8.12 0.79 -2.94
C ILE A 53 -8.07 -0.62 -3.54
N LEU A 54 -6.93 -1.30 -3.44
CA LEU A 54 -6.76 -2.66 -3.95
C LEU A 54 -7.70 -3.65 -3.27
N ASN A 55 -7.82 -3.58 -1.93
CA ASN A 55 -8.74 -4.43 -1.18
C ASN A 55 -10.20 -4.17 -1.55
N ALA A 56 -10.59 -2.93 -1.76
CA ALA A 56 -11.93 -2.58 -2.22
C ALA A 56 -12.21 -3.14 -3.63
N ALA A 57 -11.26 -3.05 -4.56
CA ALA A 57 -11.38 -3.63 -5.89
C ALA A 57 -11.50 -5.17 -5.84
N ASN A 58 -10.66 -5.82 -5.04
CA ASN A 58 -10.70 -7.26 -4.82
C ASN A 58 -12.01 -7.72 -4.18
N ALA A 59 -12.55 -6.94 -3.24
CA ALA A 59 -13.84 -7.22 -2.61
C ALA A 59 -14.99 -7.14 -3.61
N ARG A 60 -14.99 -6.14 -4.51
CA ARG A 60 -15.98 -6.02 -5.60
C ARG A 60 -15.89 -7.21 -6.55
N ALA A 61 -14.69 -7.52 -7.04
CA ALA A 61 -14.47 -8.65 -7.94
C ALA A 61 -14.86 -9.99 -7.31
N LYS A 62 -14.65 -10.16 -5.99
CA LYS A 62 -15.11 -11.34 -5.26
C LYS A 62 -16.64 -11.42 -5.20
N ARG A 63 -17.32 -10.30 -4.94
CA ARG A 63 -18.79 -10.25 -4.92
C ARG A 63 -19.40 -10.58 -6.27
N GLU A 64 -18.86 -9.99 -7.33
CA GLU A 64 -19.31 -10.26 -8.71
C GLU A 64 -19.13 -11.73 -9.09
N ARG A 65 -17.98 -12.33 -8.76
CA ARG A 65 -17.76 -13.77 -8.98
C ARG A 65 -18.77 -14.64 -8.24
N VAL A 66 -19.05 -14.33 -6.97
CA VAL A 66 -20.03 -15.07 -6.18
C VAL A 66 -21.42 -14.91 -6.81
N GLU A 67 -21.84 -13.69 -7.13
CA GLU A 67 -23.14 -13.42 -7.76
C GLU A 67 -23.31 -14.16 -9.09
N ASN A 68 -22.27 -14.19 -9.93
CA ASN A 68 -22.31 -14.92 -11.20
C ASN A 68 -22.48 -16.43 -10.99
N VAL A 69 -21.74 -17.01 -10.03
CA VAL A 69 -21.88 -18.44 -9.69
C VAL A 69 -23.29 -18.76 -9.17
N TRP A 70 -23.90 -17.89 -8.37
CA TRP A 70 -25.28 -18.10 -7.91
C TRP A 70 -26.28 -18.03 -9.07
N LYS A 71 -26.12 -17.08 -10.00
CA LYS A 71 -26.96 -17.01 -11.21
C LYS A 71 -26.85 -18.25 -12.09
N GLU A 72 -25.63 -18.76 -12.28
CA GLU A 72 -25.40 -20.00 -13.03
C GLU A 72 -26.13 -21.19 -12.39
N ILE A 73 -26.12 -21.30 -11.06
CA ILE A 73 -26.84 -22.35 -10.33
C ILE A 73 -28.36 -22.19 -10.48
N ASP A 74 -28.89 -20.98 -10.34
CA ASP A 74 -30.33 -20.69 -10.47
C ASP A 74 -30.85 -20.90 -11.90
N GLU A 75 -30.00 -20.73 -12.93
CA GLU A 75 -30.35 -20.98 -14.34
C GLU A 75 -30.28 -22.47 -14.74
N GLU A 76 -29.53 -23.28 -13.99
CA GLU A 76 -29.42 -24.74 -14.18
C GLU A 76 -30.55 -25.54 -13.48
N GLU A 77 -31.35 -24.91 -12.60
CA GLU A 77 -32.49 -25.50 -11.86
C GLU A 77 -33.84 -25.36 -12.59
#